data_AF-A0A1G7X430-F1
#
_entry.id   AF-A0A1G7X430-F1
#
_cell.length_a   1.000
_cell.length_b   1.000
_cell.length_c   1.000
_cell.angle_alpha   90.00
_cell.angle_beta   90.00
_cell.angle_gamma   90.00
#
_symmetry.space_group_name_H-M   'P 1'
#
loop_
_entity.id
_entity.type
_entity.pdbx_description
1 polymer ?
#
loop_
_entity_poly.entity_id
_entity_poly.type
_entity_poly.pdbx_seq_one_letter_code
_entity_poly.pdbx_strand_id
1 'polypeptide(L)'
;MLWAVTEAATRRDAPGHGDLSGAADLADPPEELRVSLGRLAAVTAARLRLGPPPLGDGPGGAVGPGAALLAAAVGARHHLAASVDVLNAARLPTAADGAAEAGGWELAVRHGVAEAALAVPDLDPDLADLLRDCSPLTALLDHPTPEGEREAELLLTRRLLHHPDGWRLAALALAEPPAGAAQAVWRSGLLSRCRRVNLAFVLDVYEMGLSLFAAEHRRRLRAARRLLSGAGRGRAVDPDAVAGTALWWRALAEIGKTNPRAIGRRRWITAEHAQGIELYRALRRWEAAS
;
A
#
# COMPACT_ATOMS: atom_id res chain seq x y z
N MET A 1 10.64 19.59 4.55
CA MET A 1 9.32 19.17 4.00
C MET A 1 9.14 19.41 2.51
N LEU A 2 9.78 20.43 1.90
CA LEU A 2 9.76 20.62 0.44
C LEU A 2 10.12 19.34 -0.35
N TRP A 3 11.02 18.52 0.19
CA TRP A 3 11.41 17.20 -0.34
C TRP A 3 10.26 16.19 -0.48
N ALA A 4 9.21 16.27 0.34
CA ALA A 4 8.06 15.36 0.26
C ALA A 4 6.98 15.88 -0.73
N VAL A 5 7.10 17.14 -1.16
CA VAL A 5 6.14 17.81 -2.04
C VAL A 5 6.57 17.71 -3.52
N THR A 6 7.82 17.42 -3.82
CA THR A 6 8.34 17.29 -5.19
C THR A 6 7.96 15.93 -5.82
N GLU A 7 7.93 15.87 -7.16
CA GLU A 7 7.65 14.63 -7.89
C GLU A 7 8.69 13.55 -7.54
N ALA A 8 8.23 12.32 -7.29
CA ALA A 8 9.07 11.13 -7.10
C ALA A 8 10.06 10.89 -8.28
N ALA A 9 9.86 11.57 -9.41
CA ALA A 9 10.72 11.51 -10.59
C ALA A 9 12.01 12.36 -10.48
N THR A 10 12.07 13.36 -9.60
CA THR A 10 13.30 14.14 -9.38
C THR A 10 13.98 13.73 -8.08
N ARG A 11 14.86 12.73 -8.18
CA ARG A 11 15.81 12.21 -7.16
C ARG A 11 16.73 13.25 -6.47
N ARG A 12 16.44 14.56 -6.53
CA ARG A 12 17.42 15.59 -6.14
C ARG A 12 17.34 16.06 -4.70
N ASP A 13 16.22 15.88 -4.01
CA ASP A 13 16.08 16.37 -2.64
C ASP A 13 15.76 15.20 -1.70
N ALA A 14 16.81 14.47 -1.28
CA ALA A 14 16.67 13.54 -0.15
C ALA A 14 16.14 14.30 1.09
N PRO A 15 15.47 13.63 2.04
CA PRO A 15 15.09 14.29 3.28
C PRO A 15 16.32 14.93 3.91
N GLY A 16 16.18 16.19 4.32
CA GLY A 16 17.24 16.92 5.03
C GLY A 16 17.73 16.13 6.26
N HIS A 17 18.95 16.41 6.68
CA HIS A 17 19.54 15.81 7.88
C HIS A 17 19.22 16.73 9.06
N GLY A 18 18.70 16.17 10.15
CA GLY A 18 18.44 16.91 11.39
C GLY A 18 18.75 16.05 12.60
N ASP A 19 19.05 16.69 13.73
CA ASP A 19 19.08 16.02 15.02
C ASP A 19 17.68 16.00 15.67
N LEU A 20 17.48 15.11 16.63
CA LEU A 20 16.21 14.94 17.35
C LEU A 20 16.20 15.67 18.70
N SER A 21 17.12 16.61 18.92
CA SER A 21 17.27 17.28 20.22
C SER A 21 16.03 18.08 20.65
N GLY A 22 15.22 18.54 19.69
CA GLY A 22 13.94 19.24 19.91
C GLY A 22 12.69 18.40 19.62
N ALA A 23 12.77 17.07 19.57
CA ALA A 23 11.64 16.22 19.17
C ALA A 23 10.42 16.33 20.12
N ALA A 24 10.65 16.65 21.40
CA ALA A 24 9.57 16.84 22.37
C ALA A 24 8.65 18.02 22.02
N ASP A 25 9.19 19.08 21.41
CA ASP A 25 8.42 20.27 21.02
C ASP A 25 7.48 19.98 19.84
N LEU A 26 7.63 18.84 19.14
CA LEU A 26 6.77 18.44 18.03
C LEU A 26 5.41 17.91 18.47
N ALA A 27 5.17 17.75 19.77
CA ALA A 27 3.84 17.49 20.32
C ALA A 27 2.90 18.69 20.11
N ASP A 28 3.44 19.92 20.06
CA ASP A 28 2.75 21.14 19.64
C ASP A 28 3.55 21.84 18.53
N PRO A 29 3.43 21.34 17.28
CA PRO A 29 4.29 21.81 16.20
C PRO A 29 4.08 23.30 15.91
N PRO A 30 5.17 24.07 15.66
CA PRO A 30 5.07 25.48 15.31
C PRO A 30 4.10 25.74 14.14
N GLU A 31 3.47 26.91 14.10
CA GLU A 31 2.46 27.25 13.08
C GLU A 31 2.98 27.03 11.65
N GLU A 32 4.22 27.43 11.37
CA GLU A 32 4.85 27.23 10.06
C GLU A 32 4.93 25.75 9.66
N LEU A 33 5.19 24.88 10.64
CA LEU A 33 5.25 23.44 10.46
C LEU A 33 3.85 22.87 10.21
N ARG A 34 2.85 23.31 10.99
CA ARG A 34 1.43 22.94 10.79
C ARG A 34 0.92 23.34 9.41
N VAL A 35 1.21 24.57 8.96
CA VAL A 35 0.86 25.05 7.61
C VAL A 35 1.51 24.20 6.53
N SER A 36 2.80 23.87 6.70
CA SER A 36 3.54 23.06 5.73
C SER A 36 3.02 21.61 5.67
N LEU A 37 2.69 21.01 6.81
CA LEU A 37 2.06 19.70 6.88
C LEU A 37 0.67 19.69 6.24
N GLY A 38 -0.14 20.73 6.47
CA GLY A 38 -1.45 20.88 5.83
C GLY A 38 -1.34 21.00 4.30
N ARG A 39 -0.33 21.72 3.79
CA ARG A 39 -0.03 21.79 2.35
C ARG A 39 0.39 20.44 1.79
N LEU A 40 1.24 19.69 2.50
CA LEU A 40 1.62 18.34 2.10
C LEU A 40 0.38 17.43 2.06
N ALA A 41 -0.48 17.47 3.08
CA ALA A 41 -1.74 16.72 3.11
C ALA A 41 -2.62 17.03 1.89
N ALA A 42 -2.79 18.31 1.53
CA ALA A 42 -3.53 18.76 0.35
C ALA A 42 -2.96 18.22 -0.96
N VAL A 43 -1.64 18.31 -1.14
CA VAL A 43 -0.96 17.80 -2.34
C VAL A 43 -1.09 16.28 -2.41
N THR A 44 -0.86 15.56 -1.31
CA THR A 44 -0.97 14.10 -1.29
C THR A 44 -2.41 13.64 -1.53
N ALA A 45 -3.41 14.26 -0.89
CA ALA A 45 -4.82 13.95 -1.15
C ALA A 45 -5.18 14.15 -2.63
N ALA A 46 -4.71 15.23 -3.25
CA ALA A 46 -4.92 15.49 -4.68
C ALA A 46 -4.24 14.43 -5.57
N ARG A 47 -3.00 14.02 -5.26
CA ARG A 47 -2.29 12.92 -5.96
C ARG A 47 -3.06 11.60 -5.87
N LEU A 48 -3.60 11.31 -4.69
CA LEU A 48 -4.44 10.15 -4.42
C LEU A 48 -5.87 10.30 -4.95
N ARG A 49 -6.22 11.46 -5.54
CA ARG A 49 -7.55 11.80 -6.08
C ARG A 49 -8.66 11.72 -5.02
N LEU A 50 -8.36 12.10 -3.79
CA LEU A 50 -9.32 12.24 -2.71
C LEU A 50 -9.91 13.66 -2.76
N GLY A 51 -11.23 13.77 -2.89
CA GLY A 51 -11.93 15.06 -2.89
C GLY A 51 -11.84 15.76 -1.53
N PRO A 52 -11.91 17.10 -1.47
CA PRO A 52 -11.92 17.83 -0.21
C PRO A 52 -13.33 17.81 0.42
N PRO A 53 -13.48 17.54 1.72
CA PRO A 53 -12.48 17.00 2.63
C PRO A 53 -12.20 15.50 2.37
N PRO A 54 -10.93 15.05 2.44
CA PRO A 54 -10.55 13.69 2.07
C PRO A 54 -11.28 12.66 2.94
N LEU A 55 -11.86 11.65 2.28
CA LEU A 55 -12.59 10.57 2.92
C LEU A 55 -13.75 11.04 3.85
N GLY A 56 -14.33 12.20 3.54
CA GLY A 56 -15.50 12.72 4.25
C GLY A 56 -15.20 13.31 5.63
N ASP A 57 -13.96 13.73 5.90
CA ASP A 57 -13.62 14.39 7.17
C ASP A 57 -14.55 15.58 7.45
N GLY A 58 -14.96 15.74 8.71
CA GLY A 58 -15.74 16.92 9.12
C GLY A 58 -14.96 18.22 8.98
N PRO A 59 -15.64 19.38 8.97
CA PRO A 59 -14.99 20.69 9.06
C PRO A 59 -14.18 20.75 10.37
N GLY A 60 -12.85 20.64 10.26
CA GLY A 60 -11.95 20.52 11.41
C GLY A 60 -11.00 19.31 11.38
N GLY A 61 -11.03 18.48 10.33
CA GLY A 61 -9.99 17.48 10.09
C GLY A 61 -8.62 18.14 9.97
N ALA A 62 -7.86 18.14 11.07
CA ALA A 62 -6.54 18.74 11.14
C ALA A 62 -5.47 17.66 11.03
N VAL A 63 -4.30 18.06 10.55
CA VAL A 63 -3.08 17.25 10.68
C VAL A 63 -2.65 17.27 12.14
N GLY A 64 -2.49 16.10 12.73
CA GLY A 64 -2.04 15.94 14.10
C GLY A 64 -0.52 16.05 14.25
N PRO A 65 -0.01 16.15 15.49
CA PRO A 65 1.42 16.23 15.77
C PRO A 65 2.20 14.97 15.34
N GLY A 66 1.52 13.83 15.23
CA GLY A 66 2.16 12.58 14.81
C GLY A 66 2.74 12.64 13.39
N ALA A 67 2.19 13.44 12.49
CA ALA A 67 2.79 13.69 11.18
C ALA A 67 4.11 14.47 11.27
N ALA A 68 4.24 15.38 12.24
CA ALA A 68 5.48 16.10 12.51
C ALA A 68 6.56 15.16 13.07
N LEU A 69 6.19 14.31 14.04
CA LEU A 69 7.08 13.30 14.62
C LEU A 69 7.57 12.31 13.53
N LEU A 70 6.66 11.83 12.69
CA LEU A 70 7.00 10.98 11.54
C LEU A 70 8.03 11.65 10.61
N ALA A 71 7.79 12.92 10.24
CA ALA A 71 8.72 13.67 9.39
C ALA A 71 10.09 13.90 10.05
N ALA A 72 10.12 14.14 11.36
CA ALA A 72 11.35 14.31 12.13
C ALA A 72 12.17 13.02 12.18
N ALA A 73 11.53 11.87 12.42
CA ALA A 73 12.21 10.58 12.39
C ALA A 73 12.84 10.27 11.02
N VAL A 74 12.15 10.61 9.92
CA VAL A 74 12.75 10.47 8.58
C VAL A 74 13.97 11.40 8.38
N GLY A 75 13.91 12.62 8.91
CA GLY A 75 15.04 13.56 8.88
C GLY A 75 16.24 13.08 9.69
N ALA A 76 15.98 12.31 10.74
CA ALA A 76 16.98 11.77 11.65
C ALA A 76 17.45 10.35 11.32
N ARG A 77 17.07 9.78 10.16
CA ARG A 77 17.32 8.37 9.75
C ARG A 77 18.75 7.85 9.93
N HIS A 78 19.76 8.73 9.98
CA HIS A 78 21.15 8.37 10.24
C HIS A 78 21.47 8.11 11.73
N HIS A 79 20.52 8.44 12.61
CA HIS A 79 20.50 8.16 14.03
C HIS A 79 19.40 7.13 14.31
N LEU A 80 19.64 5.88 13.94
CA LEU A 80 18.62 4.83 13.89
C LEU A 80 17.86 4.67 15.21
N ALA A 81 18.56 4.52 16.34
CA ALA A 81 17.93 4.34 17.65
C ALA A 81 16.97 5.48 18.01
N ALA A 82 17.40 6.73 17.84
CA ALA A 82 16.56 7.89 18.12
C ALA A 82 15.39 8.02 17.13
N SER A 83 15.59 7.64 15.86
CA SER A 83 14.51 7.62 14.85
C SER A 83 13.44 6.59 15.19
N VAL A 84 13.85 5.40 15.63
CA VAL A 84 12.94 4.33 16.08
C VAL A 84 12.11 4.79 17.27
N ASP A 85 12.74 5.42 18.27
CA ASP A 85 12.03 5.95 19.44
C ASP A 85 10.97 6.99 19.06
N VAL A 86 11.31 7.92 18.16
CA VAL A 86 10.38 8.95 17.67
C VAL A 86 9.25 8.33 16.82
N LEU A 87 9.54 7.31 16.00
CA LEU A 87 8.49 6.61 15.25
C LEU A 87 7.52 5.88 16.17
N ASN A 88 8.02 5.23 17.22
CA ASN A 88 7.16 4.59 18.20
C ASN A 88 6.22 5.59 18.88
N ALA A 89 6.70 6.81 19.18
CA ALA A 89 5.86 7.90 19.68
C ALA A 89 4.90 8.47 18.62
N ALA A 90 5.23 8.37 17.33
CA ALA A 90 4.39 8.84 16.22
C ALA A 90 3.27 7.87 15.83
N ARG A 91 3.25 6.64 16.36
CA ARG A 91 2.25 5.62 16.02
C ARG A 91 0.83 6.13 16.29
N LEU A 92 -0.07 5.83 15.37
CA LEU A 92 -1.49 6.11 15.59
C LEU A 92 -2.03 5.12 16.65
N PRO A 93 -2.88 5.59 17.57
CA PRO A 93 -3.66 4.68 18.40
C PRO A 93 -4.44 3.69 17.53
N THR A 94 -4.47 2.43 17.94
CA THR A 94 -5.12 1.35 17.20
C THR A 94 -6.61 1.27 17.53
N ALA A 95 -7.37 0.54 16.71
CA ALA A 95 -8.77 0.25 17.04
C ALA A 95 -8.93 -0.53 18.35
N ALA A 96 -7.90 -1.27 18.79
CA ALA A 96 -7.88 -1.95 20.08
C ALA A 96 -7.81 -0.96 21.26
N ASP A 97 -7.26 0.23 21.04
CA ASP A 97 -7.10 1.28 22.05
C ASP A 97 -8.38 2.12 22.24
N GLY A 98 -9.45 1.82 21.49
CA GLY A 98 -10.73 2.55 21.56
C GLY A 98 -10.65 4.00 21.05
N ALA A 99 -9.57 4.35 20.37
CA ALA A 99 -9.35 5.70 19.86
C ALA A 99 -10.18 5.99 18.60
N ALA A 100 -10.43 7.28 18.37
CA ALA A 100 -11.04 7.73 17.12
C ALA A 100 -10.12 7.44 15.92
N GLU A 101 -10.70 6.98 14.81
CA GLU A 101 -9.95 6.75 13.58
C GLU A 101 -9.30 8.05 13.08
N ALA A 102 -8.05 7.96 12.62
CA ALA A 102 -7.35 9.10 12.05
C ALA A 102 -8.11 9.69 10.85
N GLY A 103 -8.23 11.02 10.81
CA GLY A 103 -8.86 11.72 9.69
C GLY A 103 -8.14 11.47 8.35
N GLY A 104 -8.86 11.63 7.25
CA GLY A 104 -8.33 11.58 5.89
C GLY A 104 -7.16 12.54 5.65
N TRP A 105 -7.18 13.72 6.27
CA TRP A 105 -6.03 14.65 6.22
C TRP A 105 -4.77 14.08 6.89
N GLU A 106 -4.92 13.47 8.06
CA GLU A 106 -3.82 12.81 8.78
C GLU A 106 -3.28 11.60 8.00
N LEU A 107 -4.17 10.80 7.42
CA LEU A 107 -3.80 9.67 6.56
C LEU A 107 -3.02 10.15 5.33
N ALA A 108 -3.46 11.22 4.69
CA ALA A 108 -2.82 11.76 3.49
C ALA A 108 -1.42 12.32 3.79
N VAL A 109 -1.24 13.08 4.88
CA VAL A 109 0.09 13.63 5.21
C VAL A 109 1.08 12.54 5.62
N ARG A 110 0.64 11.56 6.43
CA ARG A 110 1.49 10.43 6.83
C ARG A 110 1.90 9.62 5.62
N HIS A 111 0.96 9.38 4.70
CA HIS A 111 1.27 8.72 3.45
C HIS A 111 2.32 9.49 2.64
N GLY A 112 2.15 10.80 2.46
CA GLY A 112 3.10 11.63 1.70
C GLY A 112 4.51 11.63 2.31
N VAL A 113 4.63 11.68 3.64
CA VAL A 113 5.92 11.59 4.32
C VAL A 113 6.54 10.20 4.15
N ALA A 114 5.78 9.13 4.42
CA ALA A 114 6.27 7.76 4.39
C ALA A 114 6.61 7.30 2.96
N GLU A 115 5.77 7.60 1.96
CA GLU A 115 6.02 7.28 0.55
C GLU A 115 7.33 7.92 0.07
N ALA A 116 7.52 9.21 0.36
CA ALA A 116 8.75 9.91 -0.03
C ALA A 116 9.99 9.36 0.71
N ALA A 117 9.84 8.95 1.97
CA ALA A 117 10.92 8.32 2.73
C ALA A 117 11.31 6.96 2.18
N LEU A 118 10.34 6.10 1.86
CA LEU A 118 10.56 4.76 1.29
C LEU A 118 11.19 4.80 -0.11
N ALA A 119 11.12 5.94 -0.81
CA ALA A 119 11.79 6.15 -2.08
C ALA A 119 13.29 6.48 -1.94
N VAL A 120 13.79 6.71 -0.72
CA VAL A 120 15.20 7.01 -0.46
C VAL A 120 16.04 5.74 -0.65
N PRO A 121 17.07 5.76 -1.51
CA PRO A 121 18.01 4.65 -1.63
C PRO A 121 18.69 4.37 -0.28
N ASP A 122 18.94 3.09 0.01
CA ASP A 122 19.66 2.64 1.22
C ASP A 122 18.97 2.99 2.54
N LEU A 123 17.64 3.22 2.52
CA LEU A 123 16.85 3.29 3.75
C LEU A 123 16.97 1.96 4.50
N ASP A 124 17.24 2.04 5.79
CA ASP A 124 17.30 0.89 6.68
C ASP A 124 15.97 0.09 6.62
N PRO A 125 16.00 -1.25 6.42
CA PRO A 125 14.79 -2.05 6.30
C PRO A 125 13.87 -2.01 7.51
N ASP A 126 14.43 -1.99 8.74
CA ASP A 126 13.63 -1.95 9.96
C ASP A 126 12.95 -0.58 10.08
N LEU A 127 13.66 0.49 9.68
CA LEU A 127 13.08 1.82 9.58
C LEU A 127 11.96 1.90 8.52
N ALA A 128 12.15 1.24 7.38
CA ALA A 128 11.12 1.14 6.34
C ALA A 128 9.84 0.46 6.86
N ASP A 129 9.98 -0.64 7.59
CA ASP A 129 8.85 -1.36 8.19
C ASP A 129 8.11 -0.51 9.23
N LEU A 130 8.85 0.17 10.12
CA LEU A 130 8.26 1.08 11.10
C LEU A 130 7.53 2.27 10.44
N LEU A 131 8.03 2.78 9.32
CA LEU A 131 7.36 3.85 8.57
C LEU A 131 6.03 3.39 7.99
N ARG A 132 5.94 2.13 7.53
CA ARG A 132 4.68 1.54 7.08
C ARG A 132 3.71 1.40 8.25
N ASP A 133 4.17 0.92 9.39
CA ASP A 133 3.34 0.80 10.60
C ASP A 133 2.80 2.15 11.10
N CYS A 134 3.60 3.21 10.97
CA CYS A 134 3.19 4.57 11.34
C CYS A 134 2.28 5.24 10.30
N SER A 135 2.11 4.66 9.11
CA SER A 135 1.27 5.18 8.03
C SER A 135 0.35 4.08 7.49
N PRO A 136 -0.82 3.87 8.10
CA PRO A 136 -1.75 2.80 7.72
C PRO A 136 -2.15 2.82 6.23
N LEU A 137 -2.24 4.02 5.64
CA LEU A 137 -2.50 4.15 4.21
C LEU A 137 -1.30 3.69 3.37
N THR A 138 -0.07 4.02 3.75
CA THR A 138 1.14 3.49 3.08
C THR A 138 1.22 1.97 3.22
N ALA A 139 1.01 1.44 4.43
CA ALA A 139 0.98 0.00 4.68
C ALA A 139 -0.05 -0.73 3.82
N LEU A 140 -1.27 -0.18 3.70
CA LEU A 140 -2.32 -0.75 2.85
C LEU A 140 -1.93 -0.76 1.36
N LEU A 141 -1.39 0.35 0.86
CA LEU A 141 -1.08 0.54 -0.56
C LEU A 141 0.21 -0.19 -0.99
N ASP A 142 1.22 -0.25 -0.12
CA ASP A 142 2.46 -1.00 -0.30
C ASP A 142 2.32 -2.43 0.23
N HIS A 143 2.71 -2.65 1.49
CA HIS A 143 2.45 -3.85 2.30
C HIS A 143 2.70 -3.52 3.78
N PRO A 144 1.91 -4.04 4.72
CA PRO A 144 2.15 -3.89 6.16
C PRO A 144 3.20 -4.90 6.66
N THR A 145 3.73 -4.65 7.86
CA THR A 145 4.32 -5.71 8.69
C THR A 145 3.25 -6.71 9.15
N PRO A 146 3.62 -7.91 9.64
CA PRO A 146 2.66 -8.84 10.23
C PRO A 146 1.78 -8.21 11.32
N GLU A 147 2.35 -7.33 12.15
CA GLU A 147 1.67 -6.60 13.21
C GLU A 147 0.71 -5.54 12.66
N GLY A 148 1.09 -4.87 11.56
CA GLY A 148 0.30 -3.84 10.89
C GLY A 148 -0.82 -4.35 9.98
N GLU A 149 -0.86 -5.66 9.66
CA GLU A 149 -1.85 -6.23 8.73
C GLU A 149 -3.28 -5.91 9.12
N ARG A 150 -3.59 -6.02 10.41
CA ARG A 150 -4.94 -5.81 10.93
C ARG A 150 -5.40 -4.38 10.71
N GLU A 151 -4.55 -3.39 11.01
CA GLU A 151 -4.92 -1.98 10.89
C GLU A 151 -5.05 -1.55 9.43
N ALA A 152 -4.21 -2.06 8.53
CA ALA A 152 -4.35 -1.85 7.09
C ALA A 152 -5.68 -2.43 6.56
N GLU A 153 -6.07 -3.64 7.00
CA GLU A 153 -7.35 -4.26 6.62
C GLU A 153 -8.56 -3.53 7.22
N LEU A 154 -8.46 -3.05 8.46
CA LEU A 154 -9.50 -2.23 9.09
C LEU A 154 -9.67 -0.89 8.36
N LEU A 155 -8.58 -0.22 7.98
CA LEU A 155 -8.64 1.00 7.17
C LEU A 155 -9.40 0.77 5.86
N LEU A 156 -9.09 -0.33 5.15
CA LEU A 156 -9.82 -0.68 3.93
C LEU A 156 -11.30 -0.88 4.23
N THR A 157 -11.61 -1.77 5.17
CA THR A 157 -12.98 -2.28 5.36
C THR A 157 -13.91 -1.30 6.08
N ARG A 158 -13.43 -0.53 7.05
CA ARG A 158 -14.25 0.41 7.83
C ARG A 158 -14.35 1.79 7.20
N ARG A 159 -13.34 2.18 6.41
CA ARG A 159 -13.26 3.54 5.88
C ARG A 159 -13.28 3.59 4.37
N LEU A 160 -12.28 3.02 3.70
CA LEU A 160 -12.12 3.23 2.26
C LEU A 160 -13.29 2.64 1.46
N LEU A 161 -13.76 1.44 1.80
CA LEU A 161 -14.89 0.82 1.10
C LEU A 161 -16.23 1.52 1.33
N HIS A 162 -16.33 2.41 2.33
CA HIS A 162 -17.54 3.16 2.63
C HIS A 162 -17.53 4.58 2.04
N HIS A 163 -16.44 4.99 1.37
CA HIS A 163 -16.32 6.29 0.72
C HIS A 163 -16.03 6.14 -0.78
N PRO A 164 -16.71 6.85 -1.69
CA PRO A 164 -16.50 6.71 -3.14
C PRO A 164 -15.04 6.90 -3.59
N ASP A 165 -14.36 7.93 -3.07
CA ASP A 165 -12.96 8.17 -3.39
C ASP A 165 -12.03 7.12 -2.78
N GLY A 166 -12.35 6.63 -1.57
CA GLY A 166 -11.59 5.57 -0.90
C GLY A 166 -11.68 4.25 -1.66
N TRP A 167 -12.89 3.90 -2.13
CA TRP A 167 -13.12 2.74 -2.98
C TRP A 167 -12.29 2.82 -4.26
N ARG A 168 -12.34 3.98 -4.94
CA ARG A 168 -11.59 4.20 -6.18
C ARG A 168 -10.09 4.12 -5.96
N LEU A 169 -9.58 4.73 -4.89
CA LEU A 169 -8.17 4.68 -4.51
C LEU A 169 -7.73 3.23 -4.28
N ALA A 170 -8.43 2.50 -3.42
CA ALA A 170 -8.07 1.13 -3.08
C ALA A 170 -8.17 0.20 -4.29
N ALA A 171 -9.22 0.33 -5.11
CA ALA A 171 -9.38 -0.47 -6.32
C ALA A 171 -8.26 -0.22 -7.32
N LEU A 172 -7.89 1.04 -7.55
CA LEU A 172 -6.81 1.42 -8.48
C LEU A 172 -5.45 0.90 -7.99
N ALA A 173 -5.14 1.09 -6.71
CA ALA A 173 -3.87 0.64 -6.14
C ALA A 173 -3.74 -0.89 -6.19
N LEU A 174 -4.77 -1.63 -5.80
CA LEU A 174 -4.74 -3.11 -5.80
C LEU A 174 -4.82 -3.71 -7.22
N ALA A 175 -5.31 -2.95 -8.20
CA ALA A 175 -5.38 -3.35 -9.60
C ALA A 175 -4.01 -3.32 -10.30
N GLU A 176 -3.10 -2.48 -9.81
CA GLU A 176 -1.74 -2.38 -10.32
C GLU A 176 -0.95 -3.68 -10.06
N PRO A 177 -0.15 -4.16 -11.01
CA PRO A 177 0.77 -5.28 -10.81
C PRO A 177 1.71 -5.06 -9.60
N PRO A 178 1.76 -5.98 -8.62
CA PRO A 178 2.56 -5.81 -7.40
C PRO A 178 4.04 -5.51 -7.68
N ALA A 179 4.64 -4.51 -7.04
CA ALA A 179 6.04 -4.11 -7.23
C ALA A 179 7.05 -5.20 -6.83
N GLY A 180 6.70 -6.06 -5.88
CA GLY A 180 7.54 -7.16 -5.40
C GLY A 180 6.74 -8.27 -4.70
N ALA A 181 7.46 -9.27 -4.19
CA ALA A 181 6.87 -10.46 -3.58
C ALA A 181 6.05 -10.14 -2.32
N ALA A 182 6.57 -9.30 -1.42
CA ALA A 182 5.87 -8.90 -0.19
C ALA A 182 4.50 -8.26 -0.50
N GLN A 183 4.47 -7.29 -1.41
CA GLN A 183 3.23 -6.68 -1.88
C GLN A 183 2.30 -7.69 -2.57
N ALA A 184 2.83 -8.63 -3.35
CA ALA A 184 1.99 -9.65 -3.99
C ALA A 184 1.33 -10.59 -2.96
N VAL A 185 2.07 -10.99 -1.92
CA VAL A 185 1.55 -11.80 -0.80
C VAL A 185 0.46 -11.03 -0.07
N TRP A 186 0.75 -9.79 0.35
CA TRP A 186 -0.21 -8.92 1.05
C TRP A 186 -1.49 -8.73 0.24
N ARG A 187 -1.38 -8.21 -1.00
CA ARG A 187 -2.54 -7.93 -1.85
C ARG A 187 -3.35 -9.19 -2.15
N SER A 188 -2.68 -10.31 -2.38
CA SER A 188 -3.36 -11.61 -2.61
C SER A 188 -4.15 -12.07 -1.39
N GLY A 189 -3.54 -11.99 -0.20
CA GLY A 189 -4.18 -12.30 1.08
C GLY A 189 -5.38 -11.39 1.33
N LEU A 190 -5.18 -10.09 1.22
CA LEU A 190 -6.21 -9.07 1.40
C LEU A 190 -7.40 -9.27 0.47
N LEU A 191 -7.20 -9.44 -0.85
CA LEU A 191 -8.28 -9.68 -1.80
C LEU A 191 -9.00 -11.02 -1.54
N SER A 192 -8.26 -12.04 -1.10
CA SER A 192 -8.84 -13.36 -0.76
C SER A 192 -9.69 -13.33 0.52
N ARG A 193 -9.40 -12.44 1.47
CA ARG A 193 -10.26 -12.18 2.63
C ARG A 193 -11.43 -11.28 2.25
N CYS A 194 -11.16 -10.16 1.55
CA CYS A 194 -12.16 -9.19 1.11
C CYS A 194 -13.27 -9.81 0.26
N ARG A 195 -12.99 -10.81 -0.59
CA ARG A 195 -14.02 -11.43 -1.44
C ARG A 195 -15.18 -12.06 -0.64
N ARG A 196 -14.97 -12.38 0.64
CA ARG A 196 -16.01 -12.94 1.52
C ARG A 196 -16.95 -11.87 2.05
N VAL A 197 -16.46 -10.64 2.18
CA VAL A 197 -17.19 -9.49 2.75
C VAL A 197 -17.75 -8.61 1.63
N ASN A 198 -16.96 -8.35 0.60
CA ASN A 198 -17.30 -7.47 -0.51
C ASN A 198 -16.77 -8.03 -1.84
N LEU A 199 -17.52 -8.97 -2.42
CA LEU A 199 -17.20 -9.57 -3.72
C LEU A 199 -17.17 -8.54 -4.86
N ALA A 200 -18.05 -7.53 -4.82
CA ALA A 200 -18.13 -6.51 -5.86
C ALA A 200 -16.84 -5.71 -5.96
N PHE A 201 -16.28 -5.28 -4.83
CA PHE A 201 -14.99 -4.59 -4.77
C PHE A 201 -13.86 -5.43 -5.38
N VAL A 202 -13.74 -6.71 -5.01
CA VAL A 202 -12.69 -7.57 -5.54
C VAL A 202 -12.81 -7.72 -7.05
N LEU A 203 -14.03 -7.87 -7.58
CA LEU A 203 -14.25 -7.90 -9.01
C LEU A 203 -13.94 -6.56 -9.68
N ASP A 204 -14.19 -5.41 -9.03
CA ASP A 204 -13.83 -4.08 -9.55
C ASP A 204 -12.30 -3.97 -9.66
N VAL A 205 -11.55 -4.47 -8.68
CA VAL A 205 -10.07 -4.49 -8.71
C VAL A 205 -9.57 -5.25 -9.93
N TYR A 206 -10.09 -6.45 -10.19
CA TYR A 206 -9.70 -7.23 -11.37
C TYR A 206 -10.14 -6.57 -12.67
N GLU A 207 -11.35 -6.02 -12.73
CA GLU A 207 -11.86 -5.34 -13.91
C GLU A 207 -11.02 -4.09 -14.26
N MET A 208 -10.61 -3.35 -13.23
CA MET A 208 -9.70 -2.21 -13.36
C MET A 208 -8.28 -2.65 -13.76
N GLY A 209 -7.76 -3.73 -13.17
CA GLY A 209 -6.46 -4.30 -13.52
C GLY A 209 -6.38 -4.73 -14.98
N LEU A 210 -7.44 -5.38 -15.46
CA LEU A 210 -7.54 -5.89 -16.83
C LEU A 210 -7.93 -4.83 -17.87
N SER A 211 -8.36 -3.65 -17.45
CA SER A 211 -8.63 -2.53 -18.36
C SER A 211 -7.47 -1.55 -18.42
N LEU A 212 -6.97 -1.08 -17.27
CA LEU A 212 -5.94 -0.05 -17.19
C LEU A 212 -4.51 -0.62 -17.27
N PHE A 213 -4.27 -1.79 -16.67
CA PHE A 213 -2.93 -2.39 -16.53
C PHE A 213 -2.74 -3.67 -17.36
N ALA A 214 -3.62 -3.90 -18.36
CA ALA A 214 -3.67 -5.14 -19.13
C ALA A 214 -2.34 -5.51 -19.80
N ALA A 215 -1.64 -4.52 -20.37
CA ALA A 215 -0.37 -4.74 -21.05
C ALA A 215 0.73 -5.20 -20.08
N GLU A 216 0.78 -4.61 -18.89
CA GLU A 216 1.77 -4.93 -17.88
C GLU A 216 1.51 -6.32 -17.27
N HIS A 217 0.26 -6.61 -16.90
CA HIS A 217 -0.14 -7.94 -16.44
C HIS A 217 0.21 -9.03 -17.48
N ARG A 218 -0.06 -8.79 -18.77
CA ARG A 218 0.32 -9.72 -19.86
C ARG A 218 1.83 -9.88 -19.99
N ARG A 219 2.60 -8.80 -19.84
CA ARG A 219 4.07 -8.86 -19.89
C ARG A 219 4.62 -9.74 -18.77
N ARG A 220 4.21 -9.48 -17.52
CA ARG A 220 4.64 -10.23 -16.34
C ARG A 220 4.19 -11.69 -16.37
N LEU A 221 2.95 -11.95 -16.80
CA LEU A 221 2.42 -13.30 -16.97
C LEU A 221 3.27 -14.14 -17.94
N ARG A 222 3.69 -13.56 -19.07
CA ARG A 222 4.58 -14.23 -20.03
C ARG A 222 5.99 -14.46 -19.49
N ALA A 223 6.48 -13.58 -18.62
CA ALA A 223 7.78 -13.76 -17.96
C ALA A 223 7.72 -14.89 -16.93
N ALA A 224 6.74 -14.85 -16.00
CA ALA A 224 6.56 -15.85 -14.96
C ALA A 224 6.37 -17.27 -15.51
N ARG A 225 5.61 -17.41 -16.63
CA ARG A 225 5.46 -18.71 -17.31
C ARG A 225 6.78 -19.25 -17.87
N ARG A 226 7.59 -18.39 -18.48
CA ARG A 226 8.90 -18.80 -19.02
C ARG A 226 9.83 -19.28 -17.91
N LEU A 227 9.78 -18.64 -16.73
CA LEU A 227 10.52 -19.07 -15.55
C LEU A 227 10.05 -20.46 -15.07
N LEU A 228 8.75 -20.65 -14.86
CA LEU A 228 8.20 -21.94 -14.42
C LEU A 228 8.45 -23.08 -15.42
N SER A 229 8.29 -22.85 -16.72
CA SER A 229 8.60 -23.86 -17.74
C SER A 229 10.09 -24.17 -17.83
N GLY A 230 10.96 -23.23 -17.45
CA GLY A 230 12.40 -23.42 -17.36
C GLY A 230 12.83 -24.28 -16.15
N ALA A 231 12.05 -24.28 -15.06
CA ALA A 231 12.30 -25.08 -13.85
C ALA A 231 12.49 -26.57 -14.17
N GLY A 232 11.60 -27.12 -15.02
CA GLY A 232 11.64 -28.53 -15.44
C GLY A 232 12.84 -28.89 -16.32
N ARG A 233 13.70 -27.92 -16.67
CA ARG A 233 14.93 -28.12 -17.45
C ARG A 233 16.20 -27.88 -16.63
N GLY A 234 16.10 -27.92 -15.29
CA GLY A 234 17.24 -27.77 -14.38
C GLY A 234 17.75 -26.33 -14.21
N ARG A 235 16.97 -25.32 -14.65
CA ARG A 235 17.33 -23.91 -14.44
C ARG A 235 16.85 -23.46 -13.07
N ALA A 236 17.71 -22.79 -12.30
CA ALA A 236 17.32 -22.14 -11.04
C ALA A 236 16.15 -21.19 -11.31
N VAL A 237 15.06 -21.37 -10.57
CA VAL A 237 13.90 -20.49 -10.59
C VAL A 237 13.95 -19.66 -9.33
N ASP A 238 13.88 -18.36 -9.49
CA ASP A 238 13.55 -17.45 -8.40
C ASP A 238 12.04 -17.57 -8.12
N PRO A 239 11.62 -18.20 -7.01
CA PRO A 239 10.22 -18.43 -6.70
C PRO A 239 9.49 -17.10 -6.44
N ASP A 240 10.19 -16.10 -5.91
CA ASP A 240 9.62 -14.80 -5.56
C ASP A 240 9.22 -14.02 -6.83
N ALA A 241 10.04 -14.13 -7.88
CA ALA A 241 9.72 -13.54 -9.19
C ALA A 241 8.44 -14.12 -9.81
N VAL A 242 8.18 -15.41 -9.61
CA VAL A 242 6.95 -16.07 -10.10
C VAL A 242 5.77 -15.75 -9.18
N ALA A 243 5.95 -15.87 -7.86
CA ALA A 243 4.94 -15.61 -6.84
C ALA A 243 4.40 -14.17 -6.95
N GLY A 244 5.28 -13.20 -7.20
CA GLY A 244 4.93 -11.79 -7.41
C GLY A 244 3.84 -11.55 -8.46
N THR A 245 3.79 -12.40 -9.49
CA THR A 245 2.76 -12.33 -10.55
C THR A 245 1.61 -13.30 -10.30
N ALA A 246 1.92 -14.53 -9.87
CA ALA A 246 0.93 -15.60 -9.75
C ALA A 246 -0.07 -15.34 -8.62
N LEU A 247 0.38 -14.82 -7.48
CA LEU A 247 -0.47 -14.63 -6.29
C LEU A 247 -1.57 -13.59 -6.52
N TRP A 248 -1.36 -12.61 -7.39
CA TRP A 248 -2.40 -11.63 -7.73
C TRP A 248 -3.66 -12.28 -8.31
N TRP A 249 -3.56 -13.47 -8.94
CA TRP A 249 -4.69 -14.19 -9.53
C TRP A 249 -5.45 -15.09 -8.55
N ARG A 250 -4.97 -15.22 -7.30
CA ARG A 250 -5.53 -16.13 -6.29
C ARG A 250 -7.02 -15.88 -6.04
N ALA A 251 -7.40 -14.64 -5.72
CA ALA A 251 -8.78 -14.35 -5.34
C ALA A 251 -9.74 -14.60 -6.52
N LEU A 252 -9.35 -14.25 -7.75
CA LEU A 252 -10.14 -14.57 -8.94
C LEU A 252 -10.27 -16.08 -9.18
N ALA A 253 -9.21 -16.86 -8.94
CA ALA A 253 -9.25 -18.32 -9.02
C ALA A 253 -10.21 -18.94 -7.98
N GLU A 254 -10.24 -18.40 -6.76
CA GLU A 254 -11.15 -18.81 -5.70
C GLU A 254 -12.61 -18.42 -6.00
N ILE A 255 -12.84 -17.22 -6.55
CA ILE A 255 -14.17 -16.79 -7.03
C ILE A 255 -14.62 -17.68 -8.19
N GLY A 256 -13.77 -18.01 -9.14
CA GLY A 256 -14.13 -18.87 -10.27
C GLY A 256 -14.60 -20.27 -9.85
N LYS A 257 -14.10 -20.79 -8.72
CA LYS A 257 -14.55 -22.06 -8.13
C LYS A 257 -15.90 -21.96 -7.43
N THR A 258 -16.16 -20.85 -6.75
CA THR A 258 -17.32 -20.69 -5.84
C THR A 258 -18.49 -19.95 -6.48
N ASN A 259 -18.22 -19.02 -7.38
CA ASN A 259 -19.20 -18.17 -8.06
C ASN A 259 -18.74 -17.80 -9.50
N PRO A 260 -18.66 -18.77 -10.42
CA PRO A 260 -18.20 -18.51 -11.80
C PRO A 260 -19.11 -17.54 -12.56
N ARG A 261 -20.41 -17.50 -12.23
CA ARG A 261 -21.37 -16.58 -12.87
C ARG A 261 -21.05 -15.11 -12.55
N ALA A 262 -20.50 -14.82 -11.37
CA ALA A 262 -20.11 -13.45 -11.03
C ALA A 262 -18.99 -12.92 -11.93
N ILE A 263 -18.03 -13.77 -12.32
CA ILE A 263 -16.96 -13.40 -13.27
C ILE A 263 -17.55 -13.17 -14.66
N GLY A 264 -18.40 -14.09 -15.14
CA GLY A 264 -18.97 -14.01 -16.49
C GLY A 264 -19.86 -12.79 -16.75
N ARG A 265 -20.34 -12.10 -15.71
CA ARG A 265 -21.12 -10.86 -15.82
C ARG A 265 -20.26 -9.60 -15.97
N ARG A 266 -18.94 -9.69 -15.80
CA ARG A 266 -18.03 -8.55 -15.82
C ARG A 266 -17.47 -8.35 -17.22
N ARG A 267 -17.58 -7.11 -17.72
CA ARG A 267 -17.32 -6.81 -19.12
C ARG A 267 -15.84 -6.96 -19.46
N TRP A 268 -14.96 -6.53 -18.56
CA TRP A 268 -13.52 -6.49 -18.84
C TRP A 268 -12.73 -7.66 -18.27
N ILE A 269 -13.40 -8.61 -17.61
CA ILE A 269 -12.76 -9.89 -17.22
C ILE A 269 -12.90 -10.88 -18.38
N THR A 270 -12.09 -10.66 -19.42
CA THR A 270 -12.10 -11.46 -20.66
C THR A 270 -11.50 -12.85 -20.46
N ALA A 271 -11.62 -13.75 -21.44
CA ALA A 271 -11.04 -15.10 -21.38
C ALA A 271 -9.53 -15.15 -21.08
N GLU A 272 -8.79 -14.05 -21.27
CA GLU A 272 -7.38 -13.95 -20.91
C GLU A 272 -7.11 -14.16 -19.42
N HIS A 273 -8.08 -13.89 -18.52
CA HIS A 273 -7.91 -14.12 -17.09
C HIS A 273 -7.64 -15.60 -16.75
N ALA A 274 -8.15 -16.54 -17.56
CA ALA A 274 -7.91 -17.97 -17.38
C ALA A 274 -6.41 -18.30 -17.40
N GLN A 275 -5.64 -17.55 -18.18
CA GLN A 275 -4.19 -17.70 -18.27
C GLN A 275 -3.50 -17.38 -16.94
N GLY A 276 -3.96 -16.33 -16.24
CA GLY A 276 -3.47 -15.97 -14.91
C GLY A 276 -3.87 -16.96 -13.83
N ILE A 277 -5.11 -17.44 -13.86
CA ILE A 277 -5.58 -18.51 -12.96
C ILE A 277 -4.73 -19.78 -13.13
N GLU A 278 -4.41 -20.18 -14.37
CA GLU A 278 -3.56 -21.34 -14.62
C GLU A 278 -2.12 -21.14 -14.13
N LEU A 279 -1.57 -19.92 -14.21
CA LEU A 279 -0.27 -19.61 -13.63
C LEU A 279 -0.29 -19.83 -12.11
N TYR A 280 -1.30 -19.30 -11.41
CA TYR A 280 -1.47 -19.50 -9.98
C TYR A 280 -1.56 -21.00 -9.63
N ARG A 281 -2.36 -21.77 -10.36
CA ARG A 281 -2.47 -23.22 -10.14
C ARG A 281 -1.16 -23.96 -10.40
N ALA A 282 -0.40 -23.55 -11.41
CA ALA A 282 0.91 -24.12 -11.71
C ALA A 282 1.92 -23.85 -10.59
N LEU A 283 1.96 -22.63 -10.05
CA LEU A 283 2.77 -22.29 -8.88
C LEU A 283 2.43 -23.22 -7.70
N ARG A 284 1.13 -23.35 -7.36
CA ARG A 284 0.71 -24.22 -6.24
C ARG A 284 1.09 -25.68 -6.41
N ARG A 285 1.09 -26.21 -7.64
CA ARG A 285 1.55 -27.58 -7.92
C ARG A 285 3.05 -27.72 -7.76
N TRP A 286 3.81 -26.72 -8.19
CA TRP A 286 5.27 -26.70 -8.05
C TRP A 286 5.69 -26.62 -6.57
N GLU A 287 5.04 -25.75 -5.78
CA GLU A 287 5.27 -25.64 -4.33
C GLU A 287 4.94 -26.93 -3.58
N ALA A 288 3.96 -27.71 -4.04
CA ALA A 288 3.58 -28.98 -3.41
C ALA A 288 4.49 -30.16 -3.79
N ALA A 289 5.29 -30.02 -4.85
CA ALA A 289 6.18 -31.05 -5.37
C ALA A 289 7.65 -30.83 -5.01
N SER A 290 7.96 -29.67 -4.41
CA SER A 290 9.30 -29.29 -3.93
C SER A 290 9.39 -29.51 -2.43
#